data_AF-A0A7I7SSH3-F1
#
_entry.id   AF-A0A7I7SSH3-F1
#
_cell.length_a   1.000
_cell.length_b   1.000
_cell.length_c   1.000
_cell.angle_alpha   90.00
_cell.angle_beta   90.00
_cell.angle_gamma   90.00
#
_symmetry.space_group_name_H-M   'P 1'
#
loop_
_entity.id
_entity.type
_entity.pdbx_description
1 polymer ?
#
loop_
_entity_poly.entity_id
_entity_poly.type
_entity_poly.pdbx_seq_one_letter_code
_entity_poly.pdbx_strand_id
1 'polypeptide(L)' 'MILCHRFRDPRLYQQIVDRLKPGGLLAISVLSEVGAQPGFFRAPAGELDVAFADLQALAAGEGDGQAWLLARVKGERP' A
#
# COMPACT_ATOMS: atom_id res chain seq x y z
N MET A 1 4.35 -3.46 -13.11
CA MET A 1 4.35 -3.76 -11.67
C MET A 1 5.09 -2.65 -10.96
N ILE A 2 4.60 -2.20 -9.82
CA ILE A 2 5.30 -1.27 -8.92
C ILE A 2 5.57 -1.99 -7.61
N LEU A 3 6.80 -1.87 -7.10
CA LEU A 3 7.22 -2.37 -5.80
C LEU A 3 7.71 -1.20 -4.96
N CYS A 4 7.13 -1.02 -3.78
CA CYS A 4 7.60 -0.09 -2.76
C CYS A 4 7.95 -0.89 -1.52
N HIS A 5 9.24 -1.00 -1.18
CA HIS A 5 9.68 -1.80 -0.04
C HIS A 5 10.16 -0.90 1.09
N ARG A 6 9.48 -0.96 2.24
CA ARG A 6 9.76 -0.18 3.45
C ARG A 6 9.90 1.33 3.16
N PHE A 7 9.05 1.84 2.27
CA PHE A 7 9.03 3.24 1.86
C PHE A 7 7.64 3.83 2.10
N ARG A 8 7.58 4.91 2.89
CA ARG A 8 6.34 5.63 3.19
C ARG A 8 6.48 7.10 2.83
N ASP A 9 5.71 7.52 1.84
CA ASP A 9 5.39 8.92 1.57
C ASP A 9 3.94 8.98 1.05
N PRO A 10 2.96 9.27 1.91
CA PRO A 10 1.55 9.28 1.53
C PRO A 10 1.22 10.24 0.38
N ARG A 11 2.05 11.26 0.16
CA ARG A 11 1.89 12.22 -0.95
C ARG A 11 2.05 11.56 -2.32
N LEU A 12 2.68 10.38 -2.38
CA LEU A 12 2.95 9.64 -3.61
C LEU A 12 1.94 8.52 -3.87
N TYR A 13 1.04 8.19 -2.94
CA TYR A 13 0.14 7.02 -3.08
C TYR A 13 -0.74 7.10 -4.33
N GLN A 14 -1.39 8.25 -4.59
CA GLN A 14 -2.17 8.44 -5.81
C GLN A 14 -1.30 8.33 -7.07
N GLN A 15 -0.12 8.94 -7.04
CA GLN A 15 0.84 8.92 -8.14
C GLN A 15 1.36 7.50 -8.45
N ILE A 16 1.44 6.63 -7.44
CA ILE A 16 1.75 5.21 -7.59
C ILE A 16 0.60 4.51 -8.33
N VAL A 17 -0.65 4.74 -7.90
CA VAL A 17 -1.85 4.15 -8.55
C VAL A 17 -1.95 4.57 -10.02
N ASP A 18 -1.77 5.86 -10.31
CA ASP A 18 -1.92 6.42 -11.66
C ASP A 18 -0.89 5.86 -12.66
N ARG A 19 0.25 5.34 -12.17
CA ARG A 19 1.29 4.71 -13.00
C ARG A 19 0.99 3.24 -13.32
N LEU A 20 0.02 2.62 -12.64
CA LEU A 20 -0.35 1.23 -12.93
C LEU A 20 -1.18 1.16 -14.21
N LYS A 21 -0.75 0.30 -15.14
CA LYS A 21 -1.55 -0.06 -16.32
C LYS A 21 -2.77 -0.91 -15.92
N PRO A 22 -3.79 -1.06 -16.78
CA PRO A 22 -4.85 -2.05 -16.58
C PRO A 22 -4.28 -3.44 -16.25
N GLY A 23 -4.85 -4.11 -15.24
CA GLY A 23 -4.33 -5.37 -14.70
C GLY A 23 -2.98 -5.28 -13.98
N GLY A 24 -2.43 -4.07 -13.81
CA GLY A 24 -1.15 -3.81 -13.17
C GLY A 24 -1.17 -4.15 -11.68
N LEU A 25 -0.01 -4.62 -11.20
CA LEU A 25 0.19 -5.06 -9.82
C LEU A 25 0.96 -4.03 -8.99
N LEU A 26 0.49 -3.78 -7.77
CA LEU A 26 1.16 -3.05 -6.70
C LEU A 26 1.55 -4.03 -5.60
N ALA A 27 2.82 -4.02 -5.20
CA ALA A 27 3.29 -4.61 -3.95
C ALA A 27 3.92 -3.50 -3.12
N ILE A 28 3.41 -3.26 -1.92
CA ILE A 28 3.91 -2.23 -1.01
C ILE A 28 4.10 -2.77 0.40
N SER A 29 5.18 -2.38 1.06
CA SER A 29 5.37 -2.55 2.49
C SER A 29 5.87 -1.27 3.14
N VAL A 30 5.42 -1.02 4.36
CA VAL A 30 5.81 0.12 5.20
C VAL A 30 6.06 -0.35 6.63
N LEU A 31 6.77 0.46 7.41
CA LEU A 31 6.74 0.30 8.87
C LEU A 31 5.33 0.66 9.36
N SER A 32 4.79 -0.08 10.31
CA SER A 32 3.49 0.20 10.95
C SER A 32 3.67 0.55 12.43
N GLU A 33 2.71 1.28 12.98
CA GLU A 33 2.54 1.49 14.42
C GLU A 33 1.88 0.27 15.10
N VAL A 34 1.20 -0.60 14.35
CA VAL A 34 0.62 -1.83 14.90
C VAL A 34 1.73 -2.79 15.32
N GLY A 35 1.81 -3.10 16.61
CA GLY A 35 2.88 -3.92 17.18
C GLY A 35 4.22 -3.18 17.34
N ALA A 36 4.24 -1.84 17.22
CA ALA A 36 5.44 -1.02 17.44
C ALA A 36 5.10 0.35 18.06
N GLN A 37 6.11 1.13 18.41
CA GLN A 37 5.90 2.50 18.85
C GLN A 37 5.64 3.43 17.66
N PRO A 38 4.83 4.50 17.82
CA PRO A 38 4.63 5.54 16.82
C PRO A 38 5.92 6.17 16.30
N GLY A 39 5.90 6.71 15.08
CA GLY A 39 7.07 7.41 14.53
C GLY A 39 6.87 7.99 13.14
N PHE A 40 7.69 8.97 12.77
CA PHE A 40 7.52 9.76 11.54
C PHE A 40 7.43 8.91 10.26
N PHE A 41 8.19 7.81 10.19
CA PHE A 41 8.23 6.89 9.05
C PHE A 41 7.25 5.71 9.15
N ARG A 42 6.44 5.66 10.20
CA ARG A 42 5.48 4.56 10.44
C ARG A 42 4.08 4.97 10.00
N ALA A 43 3.39 4.02 9.39
CA ALA A 43 2.00 4.14 9.03
C ALA A 43 1.11 3.90 10.27
N PRO A 44 0.10 4.74 10.51
CA PRO A 44 -0.96 4.41 11.45
C PRO A 44 -1.73 3.18 10.96
N ALA A 45 -2.45 2.54 11.88
CA ALA A 45 -3.24 1.35 11.59
C ALA A 45 -4.18 1.55 10.39
N GLY A 46 -4.19 0.59 9.47
CA GLY A 46 -5.07 0.59 8.29
C GLY A 46 -4.70 1.59 7.19
N GLU A 47 -3.57 2.30 7.27
CA GLU A 47 -3.21 3.32 6.26
C GLU A 47 -3.22 2.76 4.83
N LEU A 48 -2.64 1.58 4.61
CA LEU A 48 -2.54 0.99 3.27
C LEU A 48 -3.91 0.58 2.72
N ASP A 49 -4.81 0.06 3.56
CA ASP A 49 -6.15 -0.34 3.17
C ASP A 49 -6.97 0.87 2.73
N VAL A 50 -6.87 1.97 3.47
CA VAL A 50 -7.53 3.24 3.14
C VAL A 50 -6.93 3.88 1.89
N ALA A 51 -5.60 3.96 1.81
CA ALA A 51 -4.90 4.64 0.73
C ALA A 51 -5.08 3.97 -0.64
N PHE A 52 -5.23 2.65 -0.67
CA PHE A 52 -5.32 1.87 -1.91
C PHE A 52 -6.68 1.19 -2.10
N ALA A 53 -7.74 1.70 -1.47
CA ALA A 53 -9.11 1.16 -1.54
C ALA A 53 -9.68 1.04 -2.96
N ASP A 54 -9.17 1.83 -3.91
CA ASP A 54 -9.57 1.76 -5.32
C ASP A 54 -9.01 0.55 -6.07
N LEU A 55 -7.95 -0.08 -5.55
CA LEU A 55 -7.38 -1.31 -6.10
C LEU A 55 -8.10 -2.54 -5.55
N GLN A 56 -8.02 -3.65 -6.29
CA GLN A 56 -8.41 -4.96 -5.78
C GLN A 56 -7.28 -5.51 -4.90
N ALA A 57 -7.47 -5.56 -3.58
CA ALA A 57 -6.58 -6.27 -2.69
C ALA A 57 -6.57 -7.77 -3.04
N LEU A 58 -5.38 -8.34 -3.20
CA LEU A 58 -5.15 -9.77 -3.42
C LEU A 58 -4.70 -10.46 -2.13
N ALA A 59 -3.88 -9.76 -1.33
CA ALA A 59 -3.45 -10.16 0.00
C ALA A 59 -2.95 -8.93 0.77
N ALA A 60 -3.10 -8.93 2.09
CA ALA A 60 -2.61 -7.87 2.96
C ALA A 60 -2.25 -8.43 4.34
N GLY A 61 -1.48 -7.68 5.11
CA GLY A 61 -1.22 -7.98 6.51
C GLY A 61 -0.65 -6.78 7.24
N GLU A 62 -1.03 -6.63 8.49
CA GLU A 62 -0.54 -5.59 9.39
C GLU A 62 -0.33 -6.18 10.80
N GLY A 63 0.87 -5.98 11.34
CA GLY A 63 1.32 -6.58 12.60
C GLY A 63 2.84 -6.51 12.74
N ASP A 64 3.35 -6.78 13.94
CA ASP A 64 4.79 -6.84 14.23
C ASP A 64 5.60 -5.61 13.74
N GLY A 65 4.98 -4.42 13.75
CA GLY A 65 5.58 -3.18 13.33
C GLY A 65 5.70 -3.00 11.82
N GLN A 66 4.96 -3.76 11.02
CA GLN A 66 4.91 -3.67 9.56
C GLN A 66 3.48 -3.76 9.02
N ALA A 67 3.24 -3.10 7.89
CA ALA A 67 2.05 -3.28 7.08
C ALA A 67 2.47 -3.55 5.63
N TRP A 68 1.75 -4.44 4.95
CA TRP A 68 1.99 -4.74 3.55
C TRP A 68 0.68 -5.03 2.81
N LEU A 69 0.67 -4.69 1.52
CA LEU A 69 -0.46 -4.88 0.62
C LEU A 69 0.05 -5.37 -0.74
N LEU A 70 -0.58 -6.42 -1.25
CA LEU A 70 -0.53 -6.84 -2.64
C LEU A 70 -1.88 -6.55 -3.28
N ALA A 71 -1.91 -5.69 -4.29
CA ALA A 71 -3.15 -5.27 -4.94
C ALA A 71 -2.99 -5.19 -6.46
N ARG A 72 -4.12 -5.22 -7.17
CA ARG A 72 -4.18 -5.15 -8.62
C ARG A 72 -5.18 -4.10 -9.07
N VAL A 73 -4.90 -3.42 -10.18
CA VAL A 73 -5.90 -2.60 -10.86
C VAL A 73 -7.05 -3.50 -11.30
N LYS A 74 -8.27 -3.20 -10.85
CA LYS A 74 -9.50 -3.90 -11.27
C LYS A 74 -9.49 -3.96 -12.80
N GLY A 75 -9.60 -5.17 -13.34
CA GLY A 75 -9.54 -5.40 -14.78
C GLY A 75 -10.79 -4.84 -15.44
N GLU A 76 -10.73 -3.55 -15.77
CA GLU A 76 -11.53 -2.77 -16.73
C GLU A 76 -11.39 -1.29 -16.31
N ARG A 77 -10.51 -0.56 -16.99
CA ARG A 77 -10.55 0.90 -17.08
C ARG A 77 -10.49 1.19 -18.58
N PRO A 78 -11.44 1.97 -19.14
CA PRO A 78 -11.56 2.17 -20.58
C PRO A 78 -10.28 2.72 -21.21
#